data_AF-F8B4V0-F1
#
_entry.id   AF-F8B4V0-F1
#
_cell.length_a   1.000
_cell.length_b   1.000
_cell.length_c   1.000
_cell.angle_alpha   90.00
_cell.angle_beta   90.00
_cell.angle_gamma   90.00
#
_symmetry.space_group_name_H-M   'P 1'
#
loop_
_entity.id
_entity.type
_entity.pdbx_description
1 polymer ?
#
loop_
_entity_poly.entity_id
_entity_poly.type
_entity_poly.pdbx_seq_one_letter_code
_entity_poly.pdbx_strand_id
1 'polypeptide(L)'
;MARPPRPPASIRQRPFRGLLLKAAGFVACCLGMASGVVGERGLRPAGGIRVGPAHTAVALALMAVLLGFGRWSYRQGGRHRTPLLEPLTSIPEDEPIVLFLRAFDEDRGFAHIQSGDPRFGPWTADVSTEEEQLTRATAPFGRMVALGRPSDSLPPVGAARDYAGDDEWKGRVLAGLARARLVLLAASPGGAVRWETERVIERKLADRLVVLVTGDGRRYESFRGSLSHLFPRGLPEYRPVKQGNLIAESAYLRAVVWFDADWTAHLVQLDDSRDGRSMLTEFDRWVETAVPLAIWPLYQRAALPVPGLPSGPCDRPRAVAVAVTLITVDILVLAVLLIILALRSSVWLGAVVGAVALLLLLSVYGVWRGGYMTVKMVRFYSLLFGAVTLVLVPVGLSLLTAGLLLRRRSVRDWTASRVLFPERPRNPRS
;
A
#
# COMPACT_ATOMS: atom_id res chain seq x y z
N MET A 1 -23.84 -31.39 24.86
CA MET A 1 -22.65 -32.24 24.56
C MET A 1 -21.52 -31.33 24.09
N ALA A 2 -20.37 -31.34 24.77
CA ALA A 2 -19.20 -30.60 24.32
C ALA A 2 -18.64 -31.22 23.03
N ARG A 3 -18.26 -30.39 22.05
CA ARG A 3 -17.66 -30.85 20.79
C ARG A 3 -16.26 -31.42 21.10
N PRO A 4 -15.88 -32.60 20.55
CA PRO A 4 -14.54 -33.13 20.75
C PRO A 4 -13.47 -32.19 20.16
N PRO A 5 -12.27 -32.12 20.76
CA PRO A 5 -11.20 -31.24 20.31
C PRO A 5 -10.76 -31.61 18.89
N ARG A 6 -10.55 -30.60 18.05
CA ARG A 6 -10.09 -30.81 16.67
C ARG A 6 -8.58 -30.99 16.63
N PRO A 7 -8.07 -31.92 15.80
CA PRO A 7 -6.64 -32.05 15.53
C PRO A 7 -6.11 -30.87 14.71
N PRO A 8 -4.77 -30.67 14.63
CA PRO A 8 -4.16 -29.70 13.73
C PRO A 8 -4.49 -29.99 12.26
N ALA A 9 -4.41 -28.96 11.41
CA ALA A 9 -4.76 -29.07 9.99
C ALA A 9 -3.83 -30.01 9.21
N SER A 10 -4.39 -30.81 8.30
CA SER A 10 -3.62 -31.59 7.33
C SER A 10 -3.39 -30.78 6.05
N ILE A 11 -2.25 -30.09 6.00
CA ILE A 11 -1.92 -29.22 4.86
C ILE A 11 -1.43 -30.03 3.66
N ARG A 12 -2.05 -29.80 2.49
CA ARG A 12 -1.74 -30.51 1.24
C ARG A 12 -1.04 -29.61 0.23
N GLN A 13 0.16 -29.14 0.57
CA GLN A 13 0.98 -28.35 -0.35
C GLN A 13 1.63 -29.21 -1.43
N ARG A 14 1.75 -28.66 -2.64
CA ARG A 14 2.42 -29.28 -3.78
C ARG A 14 3.21 -28.18 -4.50
N PRO A 15 4.48 -27.91 -4.11
CA PRO A 15 5.23 -26.75 -4.57
C PRO A 15 5.37 -26.64 -6.10
N PHE A 16 5.44 -27.78 -6.79
CA PHE A 16 5.48 -27.84 -8.26
C PHE A 16 4.15 -27.40 -8.89
N ARG A 17 3.00 -27.88 -8.38
CA ARG A 17 1.68 -27.36 -8.80
C ARG A 17 1.57 -25.87 -8.51
N GLY A 18 2.11 -25.43 -7.38
CA GLY A 18 2.20 -24.01 -7.04
C GLY A 18 2.94 -23.19 -8.09
N LEU A 19 4.10 -23.67 -8.55
CA LEU A 19 4.89 -23.02 -9.59
C LEU A 19 4.12 -22.95 -10.93
N LEU A 20 3.52 -24.06 -11.35
CA LEU A 20 2.73 -24.11 -12.59
C LEU A 20 1.55 -23.13 -12.56
N LEU A 21 0.82 -23.06 -11.45
CA LEU A 21 -0.28 -22.12 -11.27
C LEU A 21 0.20 -20.66 -11.30
N LYS A 22 1.34 -20.34 -10.67
CA LYS A 22 1.94 -19.00 -10.76
C LYS A 22 2.33 -18.64 -12.19
N ALA A 23 2.96 -19.56 -12.92
CA ALA A 23 3.34 -19.36 -14.32
C ALA A 23 2.11 -19.16 -15.22
N ALA A 24 1.11 -20.04 -15.11
CA ALA A 24 -0.15 -19.93 -15.84
C ALA A 24 -0.89 -18.62 -15.51
N GLY A 25 -0.90 -18.23 -14.24
CA GLY A 25 -1.48 -16.97 -13.79
C GLY A 25 -0.80 -15.75 -14.41
N PHE A 26 0.54 -15.75 -14.43
CA PHE A 26 1.33 -14.69 -15.05
C PHE A 26 1.07 -14.58 -16.56
N VAL A 27 1.10 -15.70 -17.28
CA VAL A 27 0.81 -15.76 -18.73
C VAL A 27 -0.59 -15.23 -19.03
N ALA A 28 -1.60 -15.67 -18.27
CA ALA A 28 -2.97 -15.19 -18.43
C ALA A 28 -3.08 -13.68 -18.19
N CYS A 29 -2.39 -13.13 -17.19
CA CYS A 29 -2.36 -11.68 -16.98
C CYS A 29 -1.72 -10.93 -18.15
N CYS A 30 -0.61 -11.42 -18.70
CA CYS A 30 0.03 -10.83 -19.89
C CYS A 30 -0.89 -10.84 -21.11
N LEU A 31 -1.57 -11.96 -21.39
CA LEU A 31 -2.54 -12.06 -22.48
C LEU A 31 -3.74 -11.15 -22.26
N GLY A 32 -4.23 -11.03 -21.02
CA GLY A 32 -5.30 -10.11 -20.66
C GLY A 32 -4.91 -8.65 -20.94
N MET A 33 -3.70 -8.23 -20.55
CA MET A 33 -3.18 -6.89 -20.84
C MET A 33 -3.07 -6.64 -22.35
N ALA A 34 -2.55 -7.60 -23.12
CA ALA A 34 -2.47 -7.48 -24.58
C ALA A 34 -3.86 -7.32 -25.23
N SER A 35 -4.85 -8.07 -24.75
CA SER A 35 -6.25 -7.95 -25.20
C SER A 35 -6.85 -6.57 -24.85
N GLY A 36 -6.53 -6.05 -23.66
CA GLY A 36 -6.92 -4.69 -23.25
C GLY A 36 -6.41 -3.59 -24.18
N VAL A 37 -5.15 -3.67 -24.61
CA VAL A 37 -4.55 -2.72 -25.57
C VAL A 37 -5.29 -2.75 -26.91
N VAL A 38 -5.72 -3.93 -27.37
CA VAL A 38 -6.53 -4.06 -28.60
C VAL A 38 -7.91 -3.41 -28.40
N GLY A 39 -8.56 -3.63 -27.25
CA GLY A 39 -9.83 -3.01 -26.90
C GLY A 39 -9.75 -1.48 -26.83
N GLU A 40 -8.72 -0.93 -26.18
CA GLU A 40 -8.53 0.52 -26.06
C GLU A 40 -8.37 1.20 -27.43
N ARG A 41 -7.63 0.58 -28.36
CA ARG A 41 -7.51 1.08 -29.74
C ARG A 41 -8.83 1.12 -30.48
N GLY A 42 -9.76 0.21 -30.15
CA GLY A 42 -11.12 0.23 -30.69
C GLY A 42 -11.99 1.37 -30.14
N LEU A 43 -11.70 1.87 -28.93
CA LEU A 43 -12.39 3.03 -28.33
C LEU A 43 -11.82 4.38 -28.83
N ARG A 44 -10.56 4.40 -29.26
CA ARG A 44 -9.87 5.60 -29.76
C ARG A 44 -9.37 5.37 -31.19
N PRO A 45 -10.24 5.47 -32.21
CA PRO A 45 -9.84 5.24 -33.59
C PRO A 45 -8.90 6.35 -34.08
N ALA A 46 -7.59 6.16 -33.86
CA ALA A 46 -6.53 6.93 -34.49
C ALA A 46 -6.03 6.14 -35.71
N GLY A 47 -6.17 6.69 -36.92
CA GLY A 47 -5.59 6.10 -38.13
C GLY A 47 -6.54 5.33 -39.06
N GLY A 48 -7.85 5.61 -39.06
CA GLY A 48 -8.77 5.16 -40.11
C GLY A 48 -9.25 3.71 -40.05
N ILE A 49 -8.65 2.86 -39.22
CA ILE A 49 -9.14 1.50 -38.96
C ILE A 49 -10.24 1.56 -37.90
N ARG A 50 -11.52 1.52 -38.33
CA ARG A 50 -12.66 1.42 -37.43
C ARG A 50 -12.82 -0.03 -36.96
N VAL A 51 -12.40 -0.30 -35.73
CA VAL A 51 -12.71 -1.56 -35.06
C VAL A 51 -14.18 -1.48 -34.60
N GLY A 52 -15.01 -2.44 -35.00
CA GLY A 52 -16.44 -2.42 -34.65
C GLY A 52 -16.66 -2.56 -33.13
N PRO A 53 -17.71 -1.95 -32.55
CA PRO A 53 -17.95 -1.94 -31.09
C PRO A 53 -18.05 -3.36 -30.49
N ALA A 54 -18.53 -4.34 -31.27
CA ALA A 54 -18.56 -5.75 -30.86
C ALA A 54 -17.16 -6.32 -30.59
N HIS A 55 -16.17 -6.02 -31.44
CA HIS A 55 -14.79 -6.47 -31.26
C HIS A 55 -14.16 -5.83 -30.02
N THR A 56 -14.42 -4.53 -29.82
CA THR A 56 -13.99 -3.81 -28.61
C THR A 56 -14.57 -4.43 -27.35
N ALA A 57 -15.87 -4.73 -27.34
CA ALA A 57 -16.54 -5.37 -26.20
C ALA A 57 -15.96 -6.77 -25.91
N VAL A 58 -15.73 -7.58 -26.96
CA VAL A 58 -15.11 -8.91 -26.82
C VAL A 58 -13.69 -8.81 -26.26
N ALA A 59 -12.88 -7.87 -26.74
CA ALA A 59 -11.51 -7.67 -26.24
C ALA A 59 -11.51 -7.26 -24.76
N LEU A 60 -12.40 -6.35 -24.35
CA LEU A 60 -12.52 -5.94 -22.94
C LEU A 60 -13.03 -7.07 -22.04
N ALA A 61 -14.00 -7.86 -22.52
CA ALA A 61 -14.49 -9.03 -21.79
C ALA A 61 -13.39 -10.10 -21.64
N LEU A 62 -12.65 -10.40 -22.70
CA LEU A 62 -11.54 -11.34 -22.68
C LEU A 62 -10.43 -10.86 -21.73
N MET A 63 -10.09 -9.57 -21.77
CA MET A 63 -9.17 -8.95 -20.80
C MET A 63 -9.66 -9.20 -19.36
N ALA A 64 -10.91 -8.89 -19.05
CA ALA A 64 -11.45 -9.04 -17.70
C ALA A 64 -11.39 -10.50 -17.20
N VAL A 65 -11.76 -11.47 -18.05
CA VAL A 65 -11.70 -12.90 -17.74
C VAL A 65 -10.26 -13.36 -17.52
N LEU A 66 -9.34 -13.00 -18.43
CA LEU A 66 -7.94 -13.41 -18.34
C LEU A 66 -7.22 -12.80 -17.14
N LEU A 67 -7.47 -11.53 -16.82
CA LEU A 67 -6.94 -10.90 -15.62
C LEU A 67 -7.53 -11.52 -14.35
N GLY A 68 -8.84 -11.79 -14.32
CA GLY A 68 -9.51 -12.45 -13.19
C GLY A 68 -8.95 -13.85 -12.92
N PHE A 69 -8.89 -14.68 -13.97
CA PHE A 69 -8.30 -16.02 -13.89
C PHE A 69 -6.82 -15.96 -13.56
N GLY A 70 -6.06 -15.06 -14.19
CA GLY A 70 -4.63 -14.91 -13.98
C GLY A 70 -4.29 -14.60 -12.53
N ARG A 71 -5.00 -13.63 -11.94
CA ARG A 71 -4.88 -13.28 -10.52
C ARG A 71 -5.28 -14.45 -9.62
N TRP A 72 -6.43 -15.08 -9.87
CA TRP A 72 -6.87 -16.24 -9.09
C TRP A 72 -5.83 -17.37 -9.11
N SER A 73 -5.33 -17.73 -10.30
CA SER A 73 -4.36 -18.81 -10.48
C SER A 73 -3.03 -18.49 -9.81
N TYR A 74 -2.53 -17.25 -9.97
CA TYR A 74 -1.32 -16.78 -9.30
C TYR A 74 -1.41 -16.91 -7.78
N ARG A 75 -2.56 -16.56 -7.20
CA ARG A 75 -2.82 -16.69 -5.76
C ARG A 75 -2.90 -18.14 -5.29
N GLN A 76 -3.64 -19.00 -6.01
CA GLN A 76 -3.68 -20.42 -5.67
C GLN A 76 -2.27 -21.03 -5.73
N GLY A 77 -1.48 -20.61 -6.72
CA GLY A 77 -0.07 -20.97 -6.83
C GLY A 77 0.76 -20.52 -5.62
N GLY A 78 0.51 -19.30 -5.12
CA GLY A 78 1.08 -18.76 -3.90
C GLY A 78 0.79 -19.63 -2.67
N ARG A 79 -0.46 -20.04 -2.45
CA ARG A 79 -0.86 -20.87 -1.29
C ARG A 79 -0.16 -22.22 -1.22
N HIS A 80 0.15 -22.82 -2.38
CA HIS A 80 0.93 -24.05 -2.46
C HIS A 80 2.42 -23.88 -2.11
N ARG A 81 2.89 -22.63 -2.03
CA ARG A 81 4.29 -22.28 -1.79
C ARG A 81 4.49 -21.40 -0.54
N THR A 82 3.42 -20.98 0.13
CA THR A 82 3.51 -20.27 1.41
C THR A 82 4.30 -21.14 2.39
N PRO A 83 5.35 -20.63 3.05
CA PRO A 83 6.07 -21.40 4.05
C PRO A 83 5.12 -21.82 5.17
N LEU A 84 5.03 -23.13 5.43
CA LEU A 84 4.46 -23.62 6.66
C LEU A 84 5.43 -23.33 7.78
N LEU A 85 4.93 -22.79 8.88
CA LEU A 85 5.72 -22.72 10.09
C LEU A 85 5.69 -24.13 10.70
N GLU A 86 6.86 -24.63 11.09
CA GLU A 86 6.91 -25.59 12.19
C GLU A 86 6.29 -24.95 13.45
N PRO A 87 6.04 -25.69 14.54
CA PRO A 87 5.52 -25.10 15.77
C PRO A 87 6.15 -23.75 16.10
N LEU A 88 5.36 -22.75 16.53
CA LEU A 88 5.87 -21.44 16.96
C LEU A 88 7.04 -21.53 17.96
N THR A 89 7.09 -22.64 18.70
CA THR A 89 8.15 -22.99 19.64
C THR A 89 9.48 -23.40 18.98
N SER A 90 9.50 -23.79 17.71
CA SER A 90 10.73 -24.22 17.00
C SER A 90 11.43 -23.10 16.23
N ILE A 91 10.80 -21.93 16.07
CA ILE A 91 11.49 -20.76 15.52
C ILE A 91 12.71 -20.46 16.42
N PRO A 92 13.94 -20.28 15.89
CA PRO A 92 15.12 -19.91 16.67
C PRO A 92 14.88 -18.68 17.55
N GLU A 93 15.36 -18.67 18.80
CA GLU A 93 15.06 -17.59 19.77
C GLU A 93 15.49 -16.20 19.30
N ASP A 94 16.54 -16.13 18.49
CA ASP A 94 17.10 -14.92 17.91
C ASP A 94 16.31 -14.38 16.71
N GLU A 95 15.44 -15.18 16.09
CA GLU A 95 14.57 -14.74 14.99
C GLU A 95 13.39 -13.92 15.56
N PRO A 96 13.32 -12.61 15.27
CA PRO A 96 12.25 -11.77 15.77
C PRO A 96 10.95 -12.05 15.03
N ILE A 97 9.83 -12.07 15.76
CA ILE A 97 8.51 -12.34 15.19
C ILE A 97 7.54 -11.19 15.43
N VAL A 98 6.60 -11.07 14.49
CA VAL A 98 5.40 -10.24 14.62
C VAL A 98 4.22 -11.20 14.79
N LEU A 99 3.61 -11.21 15.97
CA LEU A 99 2.47 -12.10 16.24
C LEU A 99 1.19 -11.45 15.75
N PHE A 100 0.51 -12.11 14.82
CA PHE A 100 -0.77 -11.67 14.29
C PHE A 100 -1.92 -12.50 14.86
N LEU A 101 -2.67 -11.87 15.77
CA LEU A 101 -3.84 -12.40 16.45
C LEU A 101 -5.10 -11.88 15.76
N ARG A 102 -5.98 -12.78 15.35
CA ARG A 102 -7.26 -12.42 14.74
C ARG A 102 -8.25 -13.57 14.83
N ALA A 103 -9.53 -13.23 14.72
CA ALA A 103 -10.53 -14.25 14.49
C ALA A 103 -10.32 -14.92 13.12
N PHE A 104 -10.62 -16.22 13.03
CA PHE A 104 -10.44 -16.94 11.79
C PHE A 104 -11.35 -16.44 10.68
N ASP A 105 -12.56 -15.95 10.96
CA ASP A 105 -13.47 -15.44 9.93
C ASP A 105 -12.94 -14.18 9.21
N GLU A 106 -12.01 -13.45 9.83
CA GLU A 106 -11.32 -12.29 9.23
C GLU A 106 -10.31 -12.67 8.14
N ASP A 107 -9.94 -13.96 8.01
CA ASP A 107 -9.11 -14.48 6.90
C ASP A 107 -9.53 -13.94 5.54
N ARG A 108 -10.85 -13.94 5.28
CA ARG A 108 -11.39 -13.54 3.98
C ARG A 108 -11.24 -12.06 3.72
N GLY A 109 -11.34 -11.22 4.76
CA GLY A 109 -11.14 -9.79 4.66
C GLY A 109 -9.68 -9.43 4.41
N PHE A 110 -8.75 -10.02 5.17
CA PHE A 110 -7.31 -9.81 4.96
C PHE A 110 -6.79 -10.44 3.65
N ALA A 111 -7.52 -11.39 3.08
CA ALA A 111 -7.30 -11.90 1.73
C ALA A 111 -7.85 -10.98 0.62
N HIS A 112 -8.41 -9.81 0.95
CA HIS A 112 -8.83 -8.81 -0.02
C HIS A 112 -7.61 -8.30 -0.81
N ILE A 113 -7.85 -7.95 -2.08
CA ILE A 113 -6.86 -7.35 -2.97
C ILE A 113 -7.36 -5.96 -3.29
N GLN A 114 -6.52 -4.97 -3.00
CA GLN A 114 -6.84 -3.59 -3.25
C GLN A 114 -6.98 -3.32 -4.74
N SER A 115 -8.00 -2.56 -5.08
CA SER A 115 -8.17 -2.11 -6.46
C SER A 115 -7.05 -1.12 -6.80
N GLY A 116 -6.48 -1.26 -7.99
CA GLY A 116 -5.52 -0.28 -8.51
C GLY A 116 -6.19 1.08 -8.74
N ASP A 117 -5.38 2.09 -9.03
CA ASP A 117 -5.89 3.44 -9.29
C ASP A 117 -6.90 3.41 -10.47
N PRO A 118 -8.18 3.75 -10.22
CA PRO A 118 -9.24 3.62 -11.21
C PRO A 118 -9.00 4.52 -12.44
N ARG A 119 -8.20 5.59 -12.32
CA ARG A 119 -7.81 6.45 -13.45
C ARG A 119 -6.94 5.74 -14.46
N PHE A 120 -6.19 4.75 -14.00
CA PHE A 120 -5.33 3.89 -14.81
C PHE A 120 -5.95 2.51 -14.99
N GLY A 121 -7.26 2.34 -14.77
CA GLY A 121 -7.99 1.11 -15.05
C GLY A 121 -7.58 -0.12 -14.23
N PRO A 122 -8.30 -1.25 -14.42
CA PRO A 122 -8.19 -2.45 -13.59
C PRO A 122 -6.85 -3.19 -13.72
N TRP A 123 -5.97 -2.80 -14.64
CA TRP A 123 -4.65 -3.43 -14.83
C TRP A 123 -3.61 -2.97 -13.81
N THR A 124 -3.85 -1.85 -13.11
CA THR A 124 -2.95 -1.39 -12.03
C THR A 124 -3.17 -2.08 -10.69
N ALA A 125 -4.19 -2.93 -10.56
CA ALA A 125 -4.46 -3.64 -9.32
C ALA A 125 -3.33 -4.65 -9.04
N ASP A 126 -2.74 -4.53 -7.84
CA ASP A 126 -1.74 -5.45 -7.32
C ASP A 126 -2.34 -6.87 -7.21
N VAL A 127 -1.47 -7.87 -7.13
CA VAL A 127 -1.83 -9.26 -6.83
C VAL A 127 -1.69 -9.57 -5.35
N SER A 128 -1.05 -8.70 -4.57
CA SER A 128 -0.84 -8.90 -3.14
C SER A 128 -2.10 -8.68 -2.31
N THR A 129 -2.33 -9.57 -1.36
CA THR A 129 -3.42 -9.40 -0.38
C THR A 129 -3.05 -8.35 0.66
N GLU A 130 -4.04 -7.81 1.36
CA GLU A 130 -3.78 -6.91 2.49
C GLU A 130 -2.94 -7.58 3.59
N GLU A 131 -3.09 -8.89 3.81
CA GLU A 131 -2.22 -9.63 4.73
C GLU A 131 -0.76 -9.67 4.25
N GLU A 132 -0.51 -9.86 2.95
CA GLU A 132 0.84 -9.81 2.37
C GLU A 132 1.44 -8.40 2.49
N GLN A 133 0.63 -7.36 2.24
CA GLN A 133 1.04 -5.98 2.43
C GLN A 133 1.35 -5.67 3.90
N LEU A 134 0.54 -6.16 4.84
CA LEU A 134 0.77 -6.02 6.27
C LEU A 134 2.04 -6.76 6.72
N THR A 135 2.32 -7.91 6.11
CA THR A 135 3.58 -8.65 6.31
C THR A 135 4.78 -7.80 5.88
N ARG A 136 4.70 -7.17 4.70
CA ARG A 136 5.78 -6.28 4.21
C ARG A 136 5.91 -5.02 5.04
N ALA A 137 4.78 -4.43 5.45
CA ALA A 137 4.76 -3.29 6.36
C ALA A 137 5.51 -3.62 7.65
N THR A 138 5.23 -4.76 8.29
CA THR A 138 5.79 -5.08 9.61
C THR A 138 7.09 -5.86 9.58
N ALA A 139 7.63 -6.16 8.40
CA ALA A 139 8.85 -6.94 8.22
C ALA A 139 10.07 -6.44 9.03
N PRO A 140 10.31 -5.13 9.24
CA PRO A 140 11.43 -4.68 10.09
C PRO A 140 11.32 -5.12 11.55
N PHE A 141 10.11 -5.36 12.06
CA PHE A 141 9.92 -5.87 13.42
C PHE A 141 10.19 -7.37 13.51
N GLY A 142 10.03 -8.11 12.41
CA GLY A 142 10.26 -9.55 12.37
C GLY A 142 9.36 -10.28 11.38
N ARG A 143 9.49 -11.60 11.35
CA ARG A 143 8.65 -12.47 10.53
C ARG A 143 7.22 -12.50 11.09
N MET A 144 6.23 -12.17 10.26
CA MET A 144 4.83 -12.22 10.68
C MET A 144 4.32 -13.67 10.75
N VAL A 145 3.80 -14.04 11.91
CA VAL A 145 3.32 -15.39 12.23
C VAL A 145 1.90 -15.33 12.81
N ALA A 146 1.09 -16.33 12.51
CA ALA A 146 -0.29 -16.42 12.99
C ALA A 146 -0.69 -17.88 13.17
N LEU A 147 -1.71 -18.12 14.00
CA LEU A 147 -2.37 -19.43 14.00
C LEU A 147 -3.16 -19.63 12.71
N GLY A 148 -3.06 -20.84 12.15
CA GLY A 148 -3.86 -21.29 11.04
C GLY A 148 -5.17 -21.95 11.50
N ARG A 149 -6.20 -21.93 10.65
CA ARG A 149 -7.47 -22.57 10.98
C ARG A 149 -7.34 -24.09 10.82
N PRO A 150 -7.73 -24.91 11.81
CA PRO A 150 -7.60 -26.38 11.73
C PRO A 150 -8.29 -27.04 10.52
N SER A 151 -9.27 -26.37 9.92
CA SER A 151 -10.00 -26.86 8.74
C SER A 151 -9.38 -26.45 7.40
N ASP A 152 -8.23 -25.75 7.40
CA ASP A 152 -7.60 -25.32 6.15
C ASP A 152 -6.99 -26.51 5.40
N SER A 153 -7.22 -26.56 4.09
CA SER A 153 -6.54 -27.51 3.19
C SER A 153 -5.23 -26.97 2.63
N LEU A 154 -5.11 -25.64 2.55
CA LEU A 154 -3.95 -24.88 2.12
C LEU A 154 -3.87 -23.60 2.94
N PRO A 155 -2.66 -23.17 3.35
CA PRO A 155 -2.52 -21.93 4.08
C PRO A 155 -2.92 -20.72 3.22
N PRO A 156 -3.44 -19.66 3.86
CA PRO A 156 -3.51 -18.33 3.23
C PRO A 156 -2.13 -17.83 2.82
N VAL A 157 -2.08 -16.84 1.92
CA VAL A 157 -0.85 -16.07 1.65
C VAL A 157 -0.76 -14.90 2.63
N GLY A 158 0.45 -14.52 3.05
CA GLY A 158 0.68 -13.51 4.09
C GLY A 158 1.50 -14.08 5.25
N ALA A 159 0.95 -14.05 6.46
CA ALA A 159 1.59 -14.55 7.67
C ALA A 159 1.91 -16.05 7.56
N ALA A 160 3.09 -16.44 8.06
CA ALA A 160 3.43 -17.85 8.22
C ALA A 160 2.52 -18.50 9.27
N ARG A 161 2.04 -19.72 9.00
CA ARG A 161 1.01 -20.37 9.81
C ARG A 161 1.56 -21.50 10.66
N ASP A 162 1.29 -21.43 11.96
CA ASP A 162 1.36 -22.56 12.88
C ASP A 162 -0.05 -23.15 13.03
N TYR A 163 -0.19 -24.46 12.84
CA TYR A 163 -1.46 -25.16 12.96
C TYR A 163 -1.46 -25.99 14.26
N ALA A 164 -2.31 -25.58 15.19
CA ALA A 164 -2.48 -26.24 16.48
C ALA A 164 -3.90 -26.80 16.64
N GLY A 165 -4.03 -27.89 17.41
CA GLY A 165 -5.33 -28.41 17.83
C GLY A 165 -6.00 -27.54 18.88
N ASP A 166 -7.27 -27.84 19.19
CA ASP A 166 -8.08 -27.05 20.14
C ASP A 166 -7.50 -27.07 21.59
N ASP A 167 -6.66 -28.04 21.92
CA ASP A 167 -6.01 -28.16 23.25
C ASP A 167 -4.65 -27.44 23.33
N GLU A 168 -3.99 -27.23 22.20
CA GLU A 168 -2.61 -26.69 22.14
C GLU A 168 -2.55 -25.20 21.80
N TRP A 169 -3.57 -24.66 21.11
CA TRP A 169 -3.49 -23.32 20.51
C TRP A 169 -3.19 -22.22 21.54
N LYS A 170 -3.75 -22.32 22.76
CA LYS A 170 -3.47 -21.35 23.83
C LYS A 170 -1.99 -21.31 24.17
N GLY A 171 -1.37 -22.48 24.32
CA GLY A 171 0.07 -22.59 24.58
C GLY A 171 0.90 -21.95 23.46
N ARG A 172 0.50 -22.15 22.20
CA ARG A 172 1.16 -21.52 21.05
C ARG A 172 1.05 -19.99 21.06
N VAL A 173 -0.13 -19.46 21.40
CA VAL A 173 -0.32 -18.00 21.56
C VAL A 173 0.56 -17.45 22.67
N LEU A 174 0.62 -18.11 23.83
CA LEU A 174 1.45 -17.66 24.94
C LEU A 174 2.95 -17.65 24.58
N ALA A 175 3.43 -18.68 23.87
CA ALA A 175 4.79 -18.73 23.36
C ALA A 175 5.07 -17.60 22.36
N GLY A 176 4.12 -17.32 21.45
CA GLY A 176 4.21 -16.19 20.53
C GLY A 176 4.27 -14.85 21.26
N LEU A 177 3.40 -14.63 22.26
CA LEU A 177 3.34 -13.38 23.02
C LEU A 177 4.63 -13.10 23.80
N ALA A 178 5.29 -14.14 24.31
CA ALA A 178 6.55 -13.99 25.02
C ALA A 178 7.67 -13.45 24.10
N ARG A 179 7.64 -13.83 22.82
CA ARG A 179 8.71 -13.58 21.84
C ARG A 179 8.44 -12.43 20.88
N ALA A 180 7.18 -12.03 20.73
CA ALA A 180 6.77 -11.03 19.75
C ALA A 180 7.45 -9.68 19.98
N ARG A 181 8.11 -9.14 18.95
CA ARG A 181 8.57 -7.74 18.94
C ARG A 181 7.43 -6.77 18.64
N LEU A 182 6.37 -7.26 18.00
CA LEU A 182 5.15 -6.54 17.72
C LEU A 182 3.97 -7.53 17.75
N VAL A 183 2.86 -7.12 18.35
CA VAL A 183 1.60 -7.87 18.37
C VAL A 183 0.56 -7.08 17.58
N LEU A 184 0.07 -7.67 16.50
CA LEU A 184 -1.04 -7.17 15.70
C LEU A 184 -2.30 -7.90 16.16
N LEU A 185 -3.30 -7.17 16.67
CA LEU A 185 -4.56 -7.72 17.15
C LEU A 185 -5.70 -7.19 16.30
N ALA A 186 -6.30 -8.02 15.44
CA ALA A 186 -7.51 -7.62 14.72
C ALA A 186 -8.71 -7.56 15.66
N ALA A 187 -9.36 -6.40 15.73
CA ALA A 187 -10.46 -6.15 16.65
C ALA A 187 -11.73 -6.87 16.15
N SER A 188 -12.03 -8.01 16.76
CA SER A 188 -13.22 -8.81 16.45
C SER A 188 -13.95 -9.22 17.73
N PRO A 189 -15.29 -9.27 17.72
CA PRO A 189 -16.03 -9.91 18.79
C PRO A 189 -15.72 -11.41 18.83
N GLY A 190 -15.60 -12.00 20.02
CA GLY A 190 -15.45 -13.45 20.18
C GLY A 190 -14.71 -13.86 21.46
N GLY A 191 -14.99 -15.09 21.93
CA GLY A 191 -14.39 -15.62 23.16
C GLY A 191 -12.88 -15.88 23.05
N ALA A 192 -12.40 -16.36 21.90
CA ALA A 192 -10.97 -16.57 21.67
C ALA A 192 -10.20 -15.24 21.69
N VAL A 193 -10.65 -14.26 20.92
CA VAL A 193 -10.04 -12.91 20.85
C VAL A 193 -10.10 -12.21 22.21
N ARG A 194 -11.18 -12.36 22.99
CA ARG A 194 -11.24 -11.90 24.39
C ARG A 194 -10.11 -12.50 25.23
N TRP A 195 -9.97 -13.83 25.22
CA TRP A 195 -8.91 -14.50 25.97
C TRP A 195 -7.52 -14.03 25.53
N GLU A 196 -7.28 -13.91 24.22
CA GLU A 196 -6.02 -13.39 23.66
C GLU A 196 -5.74 -11.96 24.13
N THR A 197 -6.77 -11.10 24.10
CA THR A 197 -6.69 -9.70 24.55
C THR A 197 -6.31 -9.64 26.03
N GLU A 198 -6.97 -10.39 26.91
CA GLU A 198 -6.63 -10.45 28.33
C GLU A 198 -5.15 -10.83 28.54
N ARG A 199 -4.65 -11.84 27.81
CA ARG A 199 -3.26 -12.28 27.93
C ARG A 199 -2.26 -11.22 27.46
N VAL A 200 -2.63 -10.39 26.48
CA VAL A 200 -1.85 -9.22 26.02
C VAL A 200 -1.82 -8.13 27.10
N ILE A 201 -2.97 -7.79 27.68
CA ILE A 201 -3.07 -6.77 28.74
C ILE A 201 -2.27 -7.20 29.97
N GLU A 202 -2.46 -8.43 30.46
CA GLU A 202 -1.76 -8.96 31.65
C GLU A 202 -0.24 -8.91 31.53
N ARG A 203 0.28 -9.08 30.30
CA ARG A 203 1.72 -9.01 30.01
C ARG A 203 2.24 -7.59 29.86
N LYS A 204 1.37 -6.56 29.90
CA LYS A 204 1.71 -5.14 29.77
C LYS A 204 2.37 -4.79 28.44
N LEU A 205 1.89 -5.36 27.33
CA LEU A 205 2.52 -5.20 26.01
C LEU A 205 2.14 -3.92 25.25
N ALA A 206 1.81 -2.83 25.95
CA ALA A 206 1.28 -1.61 25.33
C ALA A 206 2.22 -1.02 24.27
N ASP A 207 3.52 -1.01 24.57
CA ASP A 207 4.59 -0.47 23.73
C ASP A 207 4.82 -1.23 22.41
N ARG A 208 4.28 -2.45 22.30
CA ARG A 208 4.38 -3.31 21.11
C ARG A 208 3.03 -3.87 20.65
N LEU A 209 1.91 -3.29 21.09
CA LEU A 209 0.58 -3.68 20.66
C LEU A 209 0.05 -2.70 19.61
N VAL A 210 -0.52 -3.26 18.55
CA VAL A 210 -1.30 -2.52 17.55
C VAL A 210 -2.64 -3.24 17.38
N VAL A 211 -3.73 -2.56 17.66
CA VAL A 211 -5.08 -3.04 17.39
C VAL A 211 -5.51 -2.60 15.99
N LEU A 212 -5.96 -3.54 15.16
CA LEU A 212 -6.38 -3.29 13.79
C LEU A 212 -7.90 -3.12 13.73
N VAL A 213 -8.35 -2.04 13.08
CA VAL A 213 -9.75 -1.75 12.82
C VAL A 213 -10.09 -2.17 11.39
N THR A 214 -10.99 -3.13 11.24
CA THR A 214 -11.33 -3.75 9.96
C THR A 214 -12.75 -3.42 9.49
N GLY A 215 -12.97 -3.53 8.18
CA GLY A 215 -14.28 -3.39 7.53
C GLY A 215 -14.90 -2.01 7.68
N ASP A 216 -16.08 -1.92 8.26
CA ASP A 216 -16.79 -0.66 8.52
C ASP A 216 -16.62 -0.16 9.97
N GLY A 217 -15.76 -0.83 10.74
CA GLY A 217 -15.54 -0.53 12.15
C GLY A 217 -16.58 -1.08 13.12
N ARG A 218 -17.68 -1.71 12.66
CA ARG A 218 -18.67 -2.31 13.57
C ARG A 218 -18.07 -3.39 14.47
N ARG A 219 -17.14 -4.18 13.93
CA ARG A 219 -16.39 -5.20 14.69
C ARG A 219 -15.55 -4.56 15.79
N TYR A 220 -14.86 -3.48 15.47
CA TYR A 220 -14.10 -2.70 16.45
C TYR A 220 -15.00 -2.09 17.53
N GLU A 221 -16.14 -1.51 17.17
CA GLU A 221 -17.05 -0.93 18.17
C GLU A 221 -17.66 -2.01 19.08
N SER A 222 -17.94 -3.21 18.56
CA SER A 222 -18.37 -4.35 19.37
C SER A 222 -17.26 -4.86 20.29
N PHE A 223 -16.03 -4.96 19.78
CA PHE A 223 -14.83 -5.28 20.56
C PHE A 223 -14.61 -4.24 21.67
N ARG A 224 -14.68 -2.95 21.34
CA ARG A 224 -14.55 -1.83 22.26
C ARG A 224 -15.60 -1.88 23.35
N GLY A 225 -16.88 -2.02 23.01
CA GLY A 225 -17.97 -2.09 23.98
C GLY A 225 -17.83 -3.26 24.95
N SER A 226 -17.25 -4.38 24.51
CA SER A 226 -17.15 -5.61 25.31
C SER A 226 -15.82 -5.79 26.05
N LEU A 227 -14.75 -5.10 25.65
CA LEU A 227 -13.38 -5.28 26.16
C LEU A 227 -12.68 -3.97 26.57
N SER A 228 -13.26 -2.78 26.36
CA SER A 228 -12.61 -1.51 26.72
C SER A 228 -12.25 -1.42 28.21
N HIS A 229 -12.97 -2.12 29.08
CA HIS A 229 -12.66 -2.15 30.52
C HIS A 229 -11.36 -2.90 30.85
N LEU A 230 -10.87 -3.74 29.94
CA LEU A 230 -9.57 -4.42 30.10
C LEU A 230 -8.40 -3.47 29.83
N PHE A 231 -8.59 -2.45 29.00
CA PHE A 231 -7.56 -1.49 28.67
C PHE A 231 -7.48 -0.42 29.78
N PRO A 232 -6.31 -0.19 30.42
CA PRO A 232 -6.22 0.72 31.56
C PRO A 232 -6.68 2.17 31.30
N ARG A 233 -6.52 2.66 30.06
CA ARG A 233 -7.01 3.98 29.61
C ARG A 233 -8.21 3.89 28.66
N GLY A 234 -8.78 2.69 28.51
CA GLY A 234 -9.84 2.42 27.54
C GLY A 234 -9.36 2.43 26.09
N LEU A 235 -10.34 2.41 25.19
CA LEU A 235 -10.13 2.44 23.74
C LEU A 235 -10.92 3.61 23.12
N PRO A 236 -10.36 4.28 22.10
CA PRO A 236 -11.00 5.42 21.45
C PRO A 236 -12.20 5.00 20.60
N GLU A 237 -13.18 5.89 20.43
CA GLU A 237 -14.29 5.68 19.49
C GLU A 237 -13.79 5.71 18.03
N TYR A 238 -14.23 4.78 17.20
CA TYR A 238 -13.98 4.82 15.76
C TYR A 238 -15.15 5.48 15.03
N ARG A 239 -14.86 6.62 14.38
CA ARG A 239 -15.83 7.34 13.56
C ARG A 239 -15.50 7.15 12.08
N PRO A 240 -16.26 6.33 11.33
CA PRO A 240 -15.97 6.14 9.91
C PRO A 240 -16.00 7.49 9.16
N VAL A 241 -14.98 7.73 8.34
CA VAL A 241 -14.90 8.94 7.52
C VAL A 241 -15.97 8.83 6.43
N LYS A 242 -16.96 9.73 6.44
CA LYS A 242 -18.07 9.74 5.45
C LYS A 242 -17.64 10.22 4.06
N GLN A 243 -16.40 10.66 3.90
CA GLN A 243 -15.82 11.15 2.64
C GLN A 243 -14.34 10.74 2.59
N GLY A 244 -14.05 9.69 1.85
CA GLY A 244 -12.68 9.20 1.65
C GLY A 244 -12.41 8.94 0.17
N ASN A 245 -11.14 8.93 -0.18
CA ASN A 245 -10.65 8.52 -1.49
C ASN A 245 -11.32 7.18 -1.89
N LEU A 246 -11.92 7.07 -3.09
CA LEU A 246 -12.63 5.85 -3.58
C LEU A 246 -11.83 4.54 -3.41
N ILE A 247 -10.50 4.65 -3.30
CA ILE A 247 -9.56 3.54 -3.15
C ILE A 247 -9.46 3.09 -1.69
N ALA A 248 -9.40 4.05 -0.75
CA ALA A 248 -9.43 3.77 0.68
C ALA A 248 -10.77 3.11 1.08
N GLU A 249 -11.85 3.40 0.36
CA GLU A 249 -13.15 2.72 0.50
C GLU A 249 -13.08 1.21 0.21
N SER A 250 -12.14 0.75 -0.63
CA SER A 250 -11.98 -0.68 -0.94
C SER A 250 -11.13 -1.45 0.08
N ALA A 251 -10.32 -0.76 0.90
CA ALA A 251 -9.43 -1.43 1.83
C ALA A 251 -10.20 -2.07 3.01
N TYR A 252 -9.84 -3.30 3.35
CA TYR A 252 -10.41 -4.01 4.50
C TYR A 252 -9.83 -3.48 5.81
N LEU A 253 -8.53 -3.19 5.88
CA LEU A 253 -7.91 -2.51 7.02
C LEU A 253 -8.14 -0.99 6.92
N ARG A 254 -8.85 -0.42 7.90
CA ARG A 254 -9.27 1.00 7.90
C ARG A 254 -8.47 1.90 8.81
N ALA A 255 -8.15 1.41 9.99
CA ALA A 255 -7.45 2.17 11.01
C ALA A 255 -6.61 1.26 11.87
N VAL A 256 -5.69 1.86 12.61
CA VAL A 256 -4.87 1.18 13.60
C VAL A 256 -4.93 1.98 14.90
N VAL A 257 -4.84 1.28 16.02
CA VAL A 257 -4.69 1.88 17.35
C VAL A 257 -3.37 1.38 17.93
N TRP A 258 -2.46 2.30 18.21
CA TRP A 258 -1.22 2.01 18.93
C TRP A 258 -1.26 2.67 20.30
N PHE A 259 -0.38 2.27 21.21
CA PHE A 259 -0.43 2.71 22.61
C PHE A 259 0.89 3.31 23.07
N ASP A 260 0.82 4.30 23.97
CA ASP A 260 1.93 4.68 24.83
C ASP A 260 2.18 3.63 25.92
N ALA A 261 3.34 3.71 26.58
CA ALA A 261 3.69 2.81 27.68
C ALA A 261 2.68 2.86 28.85
N ASP A 262 1.94 3.96 29.00
CA ASP A 262 0.90 4.14 30.02
C ASP A 262 -0.51 3.70 29.56
N TRP A 263 -0.59 2.98 28.43
CA TRP A 263 -1.80 2.55 27.75
C TRP A 263 -2.64 3.65 27.10
N THR A 264 -2.14 4.89 26.99
CA THR A 264 -2.84 5.92 26.21
C THR A 264 -2.94 5.49 24.75
N ALA A 265 -4.17 5.35 24.26
CA ALA A 265 -4.48 4.81 22.94
C ALA A 265 -4.55 5.92 21.87
N HIS A 266 -3.91 5.69 20.74
CA HIS A 266 -3.85 6.60 19.60
C HIS A 266 -4.45 5.94 18.37
N LEU A 267 -5.67 6.35 18.00
CA LEU A 267 -6.33 5.88 16.80
C LEU A 267 -5.88 6.71 15.60
N VAL A 268 -5.32 6.02 14.60
CA VAL A 268 -4.93 6.61 13.32
C VAL A 268 -5.74 5.96 12.22
N GLN A 269 -6.57 6.76 11.57
CA GLN A 269 -7.32 6.35 10.40
C GLN A 269 -6.38 6.28 9.20
N LEU A 270 -6.33 5.12 8.54
CA LEU A 270 -5.53 4.97 7.35
C LEU A 270 -6.16 5.73 6.19
N ASP A 271 -7.50 5.83 6.14
CA ASP A 271 -8.28 6.44 5.06
C ASP A 271 -8.42 7.97 5.15
N ASP A 272 -7.89 8.63 6.19
CA ASP A 272 -7.99 10.09 6.32
C ASP A 272 -6.98 10.82 5.42
N SER A 273 -7.49 11.36 4.31
CA SER A 273 -6.71 12.16 3.35
C SER A 273 -6.34 13.56 3.85
N ARG A 274 -6.88 13.99 5.01
CA ARG A 274 -6.58 15.31 5.59
C ARG A 274 -5.22 15.35 6.27
N ASP A 275 -4.67 14.20 6.66
CA ASP A 275 -3.27 14.11 7.07
C ASP A 275 -2.40 14.22 5.81
N GLY A 276 -1.53 15.25 5.74
CA GLY A 276 -0.61 15.46 4.61
C GLY A 276 0.33 14.27 4.36
N ARG A 277 0.40 13.32 5.30
CA ARG A 277 1.08 12.02 5.16
C ARG A 277 0.40 11.07 4.17
N SER A 278 -0.90 11.20 3.91
CA SER A 278 -1.63 10.45 2.88
C SER A 278 -1.08 10.68 1.45
N MET A 279 -0.22 11.67 1.26
CA MET A 279 0.48 11.86 -0.01
C MET A 279 1.59 10.80 -0.19
N LEU A 280 2.21 10.34 0.90
CA LEU A 280 3.34 9.41 0.90
C LEU A 280 2.96 7.96 0.61
N THR A 281 1.68 7.63 0.68
CA THR A 281 1.15 6.29 0.42
C THR A 281 1.06 5.98 -1.08
N GLU A 282 1.21 4.70 -1.42
CA GLU A 282 1.07 4.16 -2.79
C GLU A 282 -0.30 3.50 -2.95
N PHE A 283 -1.00 3.75 -4.07
CA PHE A 283 -2.39 3.31 -4.26
C PHE A 283 -2.56 1.79 -4.39
N ASP A 284 -1.63 1.15 -5.08
CA ASP A 284 -1.59 -0.30 -5.32
C ASP A 284 -1.10 -1.09 -4.09
N ARG A 285 -0.41 -0.41 -3.17
CA ARG A 285 0.23 -0.98 -1.98
C ARG A 285 -0.08 -0.13 -0.75
N TRP A 286 -1.37 0.13 -0.55
CA TRP A 286 -1.84 1.08 0.44
C TRP A 286 -1.55 0.62 1.86
N VAL A 287 -1.86 -0.63 2.21
CA VAL A 287 -1.59 -1.14 3.57
C VAL A 287 -0.09 -1.14 3.86
N GLU A 288 0.71 -1.54 2.87
CA GLU A 288 2.17 -1.60 2.97
C GLU A 288 2.80 -0.23 3.28
N THR A 289 2.20 0.86 2.80
CA THR A 289 2.73 2.22 2.94
C THR A 289 2.03 3.05 4.00
N ALA A 290 0.72 2.84 4.23
CA ALA A 290 -0.08 3.57 5.21
C ALA A 290 0.15 3.06 6.64
N VAL A 291 0.24 1.74 6.85
CA VAL A 291 0.46 1.19 8.20
C VAL A 291 1.78 1.70 8.80
N PRO A 292 2.92 1.68 8.09
CA PRO A 292 4.16 2.19 8.67
C PRO A 292 4.13 3.67 9.07
N LEU A 293 3.38 4.50 8.35
CA LEU A 293 3.14 5.90 8.72
C LEU A 293 2.25 6.02 9.97
N ALA A 294 1.23 5.18 10.07
CA ALA A 294 0.26 5.22 11.15
C ALA A 294 0.83 4.74 12.50
N ILE A 295 1.72 3.74 12.47
CA ILE A 295 2.45 3.26 13.65
C ILE A 295 3.90 3.75 13.68
N TRP A 296 4.21 4.87 13.01
CA TRP A 296 5.54 5.47 12.97
C TRP A 296 6.21 5.60 14.34
N PRO A 297 5.51 6.02 15.43
CA PRO A 297 6.10 6.08 16.76
C PRO A 297 6.65 4.74 17.26
N LEU A 298 6.04 3.61 16.87
CA LEU A 298 6.53 2.28 17.26
C LEU A 298 7.84 1.92 16.56
N TYR A 299 8.01 2.29 15.29
CA TYR A 299 9.30 2.14 14.60
C TYR A 299 10.39 2.96 15.28
N GLN A 300 10.08 4.21 15.66
CA GLN A 300 11.03 5.08 16.33
C GLN A 300 11.46 4.51 17.69
N ARG A 301 10.50 4.02 18.50
CA ARG A 301 10.80 3.38 19.79
C ARG A 301 11.67 2.14 19.65
N ALA A 302 11.40 1.33 18.62
CA ALA A 302 12.17 0.14 18.34
C ALA A 302 13.51 0.43 17.62
N ALA A 303 13.81 1.70 17.30
CA ALA A 303 14.95 2.11 16.49
C ALA A 303 15.03 1.36 15.14
N LEU A 304 13.88 1.09 14.53
CA LEU A 304 13.76 0.36 13.27
C LEU A 304 13.56 1.30 12.08
N PRO A 305 14.10 0.96 10.90
CA PRO A 305 13.81 1.70 9.68
C PRO A 305 12.35 1.48 9.28
N VAL A 306 11.70 2.55 8.81
CA VAL A 306 10.33 2.47 8.31
C VAL A 306 10.36 2.07 6.83
N PRO A 307 9.64 1.02 6.40
CA PRO A 307 9.70 0.55 5.02
C PRO A 307 9.35 1.65 4.02
N GLY A 308 10.22 1.83 3.02
CA GLY A 308 9.99 2.77 1.93
C GLY A 308 10.13 4.26 2.30
N LEU A 309 10.48 4.59 3.54
CA LEU A 309 10.58 5.96 4.04
C LEU A 309 12.00 6.30 4.55
N PRO A 310 12.40 7.58 4.52
CA PRO A 310 13.71 8.01 5.01
C PRO A 310 13.77 7.97 6.55
N SER A 311 14.91 7.57 7.10
CA SER A 311 15.16 7.53 8.55
C SER A 311 15.42 8.92 9.17
N GLY A 312 15.65 9.95 8.34
CA GLY A 312 15.94 11.30 8.80
C GLY A 312 15.87 12.33 7.67
N PRO A 313 16.19 13.60 7.98
CA PRO A 313 16.28 14.67 6.98
C PRO A 313 17.26 14.29 5.87
N CYS A 314 16.86 14.54 4.62
CA CYS A 314 17.69 14.28 3.46
C CYS A 314 18.00 15.60 2.75
N ASP A 315 19.22 15.72 2.20
CA ASP A 315 19.58 16.84 1.35
C ASP A 315 18.95 16.73 -0.04
N ARG A 316 18.79 17.87 -0.71
CA ARG A 316 18.26 17.91 -2.08
C ARG A 316 19.21 17.15 -3.03
N PRO A 317 18.74 16.12 -3.73
CA PRO A 317 19.59 15.37 -4.66
C PRO A 317 19.87 16.17 -5.94
N ARG A 318 21.07 16.01 -6.51
CA ARG A 318 21.46 16.63 -7.80
C ARG A 318 20.47 16.34 -8.94
N ALA A 319 19.82 15.18 -8.90
CA ALA A 319 18.80 14.80 -9.87
C ALA A 319 17.63 15.79 -9.95
N VAL A 320 17.26 16.43 -8.83
CA VAL A 320 16.21 17.48 -8.82
C VAL A 320 16.70 18.72 -9.55
N ALA A 321 17.94 19.15 -9.30
CA ALA A 321 18.50 20.33 -9.97
C ALA A 321 18.57 20.11 -11.49
N VAL A 322 19.10 18.96 -11.93
CA VAL A 322 19.18 18.61 -13.35
C VAL A 322 17.78 18.54 -13.98
N ALA A 323 16.81 17.88 -13.34
CA ALA A 323 15.45 17.80 -13.84
C ALA A 323 14.79 19.19 -13.96
N VAL A 324 14.95 20.04 -12.95
CA VAL A 324 14.45 21.42 -12.96
C VAL A 324 15.07 22.23 -14.10
N THR A 325 16.38 22.11 -14.32
CA THR A 325 17.05 22.78 -15.45
C THR A 325 16.50 22.32 -16.79
N LEU A 326 16.38 21.00 -17.02
CA LEU A 326 15.82 20.44 -18.25
C LEU A 326 14.41 20.98 -18.51
N ILE A 327 13.52 20.88 -17.52
CA ILE A 327 12.14 21.37 -17.62
C ILE A 327 12.10 22.87 -17.89
N THR A 328 12.96 23.66 -17.24
CA THR A 328 13.02 25.12 -17.44
C THR A 328 13.44 25.47 -18.87
N VAL A 329 14.45 24.77 -19.41
CA VAL A 329 14.88 24.94 -20.80
C VAL A 329 13.74 24.57 -21.76
N ASP A 330 13.06 23.46 -21.53
CA ASP A 330 11.91 23.04 -22.35
C ASP A 330 10.77 24.07 -22.32
N ILE A 331 10.47 24.64 -21.14
CA ILE A 331 9.47 25.70 -20.99
C ILE A 331 9.88 26.96 -21.77
N LEU A 332 11.17 27.34 -21.72
CA LEU A 332 11.67 28.51 -22.43
C LEU A 332 11.58 28.33 -23.96
N VAL A 333 11.98 27.15 -24.46
CA VAL A 333 11.86 26.82 -25.89
C VAL A 333 10.40 26.87 -26.34
N LEU A 334 9.48 26.29 -25.55
CA LEU A 334 8.05 26.32 -25.84
C LEU A 334 7.50 27.75 -25.81
N ALA A 335 7.91 28.57 -24.83
CA ALA A 335 7.50 29.96 -24.73
C ALA A 335 7.94 30.78 -25.95
N VAL A 336 9.19 30.63 -26.41
CA VAL A 336 9.69 31.31 -27.62
C VAL A 336 8.89 30.88 -28.85
N LEU A 337 8.65 29.58 -29.03
CA LEU A 337 7.86 29.06 -30.15
C LEU A 337 6.43 29.61 -30.13
N LEU A 338 5.81 29.64 -28.97
CA LEU A 338 4.46 30.19 -28.79
C LEU A 338 4.41 31.70 -29.02
N ILE A 339 5.45 32.46 -28.64
CA ILE A 339 5.56 33.90 -28.93
C ILE A 339 5.63 34.12 -30.45
N ILE A 340 6.45 33.35 -31.17
CA ILE A 340 6.55 33.42 -32.64
C ILE A 340 5.19 33.13 -33.32
N LEU A 341 4.42 32.18 -32.78
CA LEU A 341 3.07 31.85 -33.27
C LEU A 341 2.02 32.89 -32.86
N ALA A 342 2.14 33.46 -31.66
CA ALA A 342 1.26 34.52 -31.16
C ALA A 342 1.43 35.82 -31.94
N LEU A 343 2.66 36.15 -32.36
CA LEU A 343 2.94 37.27 -33.28
C LEU A 343 2.24 37.12 -34.65
N ARG A 344 1.69 35.94 -34.96
CA ARG A 344 0.91 35.65 -36.17
C ARG A 344 -0.60 35.51 -35.92
N SER A 345 -1.08 35.64 -34.69
CA SER A 345 -2.48 35.32 -34.32
C SER A 345 -3.10 36.32 -33.33
N SER A 346 -4.35 36.09 -32.92
CA SER A 346 -5.14 37.02 -32.11
C SER A 346 -4.64 37.15 -30.66
N VAL A 347 -4.91 38.30 -30.04
CA VAL A 347 -4.54 38.67 -28.65
C VAL A 347 -4.92 37.58 -27.61
N TRP A 348 -6.00 36.85 -27.86
CA TRP A 348 -6.46 35.75 -26.99
C TRP A 348 -5.43 34.61 -26.87
N LEU A 349 -4.69 34.31 -27.94
CA LEU A 349 -3.69 33.24 -27.92
C LEU A 349 -2.54 33.59 -26.96
N GLY A 350 -2.12 34.86 -26.93
CA GLY A 350 -1.05 35.34 -26.04
C GLY A 350 -1.40 35.19 -24.56
N ALA A 351 -2.66 35.45 -24.17
CA ALA A 351 -3.11 35.29 -22.79
C ALA A 351 -3.09 33.82 -22.32
N VAL A 352 -3.53 32.89 -23.17
CA VAL A 352 -3.51 31.45 -22.88
C VAL A 352 -2.06 30.97 -22.73
N VAL A 353 -1.16 31.39 -23.62
CA VAL A 353 0.27 31.06 -23.56
C VAL A 353 0.89 31.56 -22.25
N GLY A 354 0.61 32.81 -21.86
CA GLY A 354 1.10 33.38 -20.61
C GLY A 354 0.62 32.62 -19.37
N ALA A 355 -0.66 32.22 -19.34
CA ALA A 355 -1.21 31.44 -18.24
C ALA A 355 -0.57 30.04 -18.12
N VAL A 356 -0.34 29.36 -19.25
CA VAL A 356 0.35 28.06 -19.29
C VAL A 356 1.79 28.19 -18.82
N ALA A 357 2.53 29.20 -19.28
CA ALA A 357 3.91 29.46 -18.86
C ALA A 357 4.00 29.71 -17.34
N LEU A 358 3.07 30.48 -16.77
CA LEU A 358 3.00 30.73 -15.33
C LEU A 358 2.77 29.44 -14.53
N LEU A 359 1.83 28.58 -14.95
CA LEU A 359 1.57 27.30 -14.31
C LEU A 359 2.80 26.36 -14.36
N LEU A 360 3.52 26.38 -15.48
CA LEU A 360 4.75 25.60 -15.63
C LEU A 360 5.88 26.12 -14.73
N LEU A 361 6.05 27.45 -14.62
CA LEU A 361 7.01 28.06 -13.68
C LEU A 361 6.68 27.75 -12.21
N LEU A 362 5.41 27.82 -11.83
CA LEU A 362 4.95 27.43 -10.50
C LEU A 362 5.22 25.95 -10.22
N SER A 363 5.08 25.09 -11.24
CA SER A 363 5.40 23.67 -11.14
C SER A 363 6.91 23.43 -10.96
N VAL A 364 7.76 24.14 -11.70
CA VAL A 364 9.22 24.09 -11.53
C VAL A 364 9.61 24.53 -10.11
N TYR A 365 9.06 25.64 -9.65
CA TYR A 365 9.29 26.15 -8.31
C TYR A 365 8.84 25.15 -7.23
N GLY A 366 7.69 24.53 -7.40
CA GLY A 366 7.20 23.49 -6.49
C GLY A 366 8.11 22.26 -6.46
N VAL A 367 8.60 21.77 -7.61
CA VAL A 367 9.61 20.69 -7.68
C VAL A 367 10.89 21.09 -6.95
N TRP A 368 11.38 22.31 -7.20
CA TRP A 368 12.58 22.84 -6.55
C TRP A 368 12.45 22.91 -5.02
N ARG A 369 11.28 23.32 -4.52
CA ARG A 369 10.96 23.36 -3.08
C ARG A 369 10.70 21.98 -2.47
N GLY A 370 10.64 20.92 -3.27
CA GLY A 370 10.35 19.57 -2.80
C GLY A 370 8.87 19.35 -2.51
N GLY A 371 7.99 20.12 -3.16
CA GLY A 371 6.55 19.91 -3.11
C GLY A 371 6.22 18.52 -3.64
N TYR A 372 5.85 17.61 -2.76
CA TYR A 372 5.68 16.19 -3.08
C TYR A 372 4.66 15.97 -4.21
N MET A 373 3.50 16.65 -4.14
CA MET A 373 2.49 16.59 -5.20
C MET A 373 2.99 17.20 -6.51
N THR A 374 3.75 18.28 -6.45
CA THR A 374 4.33 18.89 -7.66
C THR A 374 5.33 17.97 -8.33
N VAL A 375 6.17 17.27 -7.56
CA VAL A 375 7.09 16.25 -8.09
C VAL A 375 6.31 15.08 -8.73
N LYS A 376 5.23 14.60 -8.09
CA LYS A 376 4.36 13.55 -8.68
C LYS A 376 3.70 14.03 -9.98
N MET A 377 3.13 15.23 -10.01
CA MET A 377 2.47 15.79 -11.20
C MET A 377 3.47 16.01 -12.33
N VAL A 378 4.61 16.66 -12.06
CA VAL A 378 5.64 16.90 -13.08
C VAL A 378 6.18 15.58 -13.63
N ARG A 379 6.47 14.59 -12.77
CA ARG A 379 6.84 13.24 -13.23
C ARG A 379 5.79 12.66 -14.18
N PHE A 380 4.51 12.75 -13.82
CA PHE A 380 3.42 12.23 -14.63
C PHE A 380 3.35 12.92 -16.00
N TYR A 381 3.34 14.25 -16.01
CA TYR A 381 3.29 15.03 -17.25
C TYR A 381 4.53 14.86 -18.11
N SER A 382 5.73 14.86 -17.53
CA SER A 382 6.98 14.63 -18.26
C SER A 382 7.00 13.28 -18.99
N LEU A 383 6.46 12.22 -18.39
CA LEU A 383 6.34 10.91 -19.04
C LEU A 383 5.26 10.89 -20.12
N LEU A 384 4.11 11.49 -19.84
CA LEU A 384 2.99 11.57 -20.78
C LEU A 384 3.36 12.38 -22.02
N PHE A 385 3.81 13.63 -21.83
CA PHE A 385 4.18 14.52 -22.92
C PHE A 385 5.45 14.06 -23.62
N GLY A 386 6.45 13.57 -22.89
CA GLY A 386 7.67 13.05 -23.50
C GLY A 386 7.43 11.90 -24.49
N ALA A 387 6.43 11.04 -24.23
CA ALA A 387 6.01 9.99 -25.16
C ALA A 387 5.24 10.55 -26.38
N VAL A 388 4.45 11.61 -26.20
CA VAL A 388 3.63 12.21 -27.26
C VAL A 388 4.46 13.13 -28.17
N THR A 389 5.40 13.88 -27.61
CA THR A 389 6.23 14.87 -28.34
C THR A 389 7.49 14.27 -28.93
N LEU A 390 7.56 12.95 -29.13
CA LEU A 390 8.69 12.30 -29.81
C LEU A 390 8.87 12.79 -31.26
N VAL A 391 7.86 13.46 -31.82
CA VAL A 391 7.91 14.18 -33.09
C VAL A 391 8.81 15.43 -33.01
N LEU A 392 8.92 16.06 -31.84
CA LEU A 392 9.89 17.11 -31.49
C LEU A 392 11.00 16.49 -30.62
N VAL A 393 11.75 15.58 -31.23
CA VAL A 393 12.75 14.67 -30.61
C VAL A 393 13.51 15.27 -29.42
N PRO A 394 14.14 16.47 -29.49
CA PRO A 394 14.94 16.99 -28.37
C PRO A 394 14.10 17.32 -27.12
N VAL A 395 12.93 17.94 -27.27
CA VAL A 395 12.06 18.31 -26.14
C VAL A 395 11.44 17.06 -25.50
N GLY A 396 10.99 16.10 -26.31
CA GLY A 396 10.46 14.84 -25.80
C GLY A 396 11.47 14.06 -24.98
N LEU A 397 12.72 13.94 -25.47
CA LEU A 397 13.78 13.22 -24.77
C LEU A 397 14.21 13.92 -23.47
N SER A 398 14.26 15.26 -23.46
CA SER A 398 14.54 16.08 -22.28
C SER A 398 13.50 15.85 -21.18
N LEU A 399 12.21 15.95 -21.53
CA LEU A 399 11.11 15.71 -20.59
C LEU A 399 11.12 14.26 -20.05
N LEU A 400 11.32 13.25 -20.89
CA LEU A 400 11.45 11.86 -20.44
C LEU A 400 12.61 11.70 -19.45
N THR A 401 13.76 12.31 -19.75
CA THR A 401 14.94 12.28 -18.88
C THR A 401 14.65 12.93 -17.53
N ALA A 402 14.01 14.11 -17.52
CA ALA A 402 13.59 14.78 -16.29
C ALA A 402 12.61 13.91 -15.47
N GLY A 403 11.62 13.29 -16.12
CA GLY A 403 10.67 12.37 -15.48
C GLY A 403 11.34 11.15 -14.85
N LEU A 404 12.33 10.56 -15.52
CA LEU A 404 13.13 9.44 -15.00
C LEU A 404 14.03 9.86 -13.83
N LEU A 405 14.65 11.05 -13.90
CA LEU A 405 15.44 11.61 -12.80
C LEU A 405 14.58 11.82 -11.55
N LEU A 406 13.37 12.35 -11.70
CA LEU A 406 12.41 12.55 -10.60
C LEU A 406 11.83 11.22 -10.04
N ARG A 407 11.98 10.10 -10.76
CA ARG A 407 11.59 8.76 -10.28
C ARG A 407 12.66 8.11 -9.40
N ARG A 408 13.87 8.66 -9.34
CA ARG A 408 14.96 8.10 -8.51
C ARG A 408 14.54 8.06 -7.04
N ARG A 409 14.95 6.98 -6.36
CA ARG A 409 14.67 6.77 -4.93
C ARG A 409 15.13 7.94 -4.07
N SER A 410 16.29 8.53 -4.34
CA SER A 410 16.79 9.70 -3.60
C SER A 410 15.88 10.93 -3.68
N VAL A 411 15.16 11.13 -4.79
CA VAL A 411 14.18 12.22 -4.92
C VAL A 411 12.95 11.93 -4.06
N ARG A 412 12.46 10.68 -4.07
CA ARG A 412 11.35 10.25 -3.23
C ARG A 412 11.68 10.38 -1.74
N ASP A 413 12.86 9.91 -1.34
CA ASP A 413 13.30 9.96 0.05
C ASP A 413 13.49 11.41 0.50
N TRP A 414 14.02 12.29 -0.36
CA TRP A 414 14.09 13.73 -0.10
C TRP A 414 12.72 14.39 0.08
N THR A 415 11.78 14.18 -0.86
CA THR A 415 10.44 14.78 -0.75
C THR A 415 9.66 14.23 0.45
N ALA A 416 9.79 12.94 0.75
CA ALA A 416 9.22 12.34 1.96
C ALA A 416 9.83 12.94 3.23
N SER A 417 11.15 13.16 3.27
CA SER A 417 11.83 13.75 4.43
C SER A 417 11.32 15.16 4.73
N ARG A 418 10.93 15.95 3.72
CA ARG A 418 10.36 17.29 3.90
C ARG A 418 8.97 17.28 4.53
N VAL A 419 8.18 16.23 4.28
CA VAL A 419 6.86 16.03 4.87
C VAL A 419 6.99 15.51 6.30
N LEU A 420 7.93 14.59 6.54
CA LEU A 420 8.12 13.93 7.84
C LEU A 420 8.92 14.76 8.84
N PHE A 421 9.91 15.51 8.36
CA PHE A 421 10.83 16.32 9.15
C PHE A 421 10.79 17.77 8.64
N PRO A 422 9.67 18.49 8.84
CA PRO A 422 9.61 19.89 8.46
C PRO A 422 10.74 20.64 9.18
N GLU A 423 11.52 21.41 8.43
CA GLU A 423 12.55 22.27 9.01
C GLU A 423 11.89 23.13 10.09
N ARG A 424 12.29 22.93 11.36
CA ARG A 424 11.93 23.89 12.40
C ARG A 424 12.44 25.25 11.90
N PRO A 425 11.61 26.31 11.94
CA PRO A 425 12.07 27.63 11.55
C PRO A 425 13.36 27.91 12.33
N ARG A 426 14.47 28.11 11.61
CA ARG A 426 15.73 28.50 12.25
C ARG A 426 15.40 29.73 13.09
N ASN A 427 15.51 29.58 14.40
CA ASN A 427 15.30 30.70 15.31
C ASN A 427 16.34 31.75 14.88
N PRO A 428 15.95 32.97 14.48
CA PRO A 428 16.88 33.97 13.92
C PRO A 428 17.87 34.55 14.96
N ARG A 429 18.16 33.81 16.05
CA ARG A 429 19.02 34.23 17.17
C ARG A 429 19.96 33.11 17.63
N SER A 430 20.61 32.42 16.70
CA SER A 430 21.77 31.56 16.98
C SER A 430 22.88 31.86 16.00
#